data_AF-A0A0F9AXD4-F1
#
_entry.id   AF-A0A0F9AXD4-F1
#
_cell.length_a   1.000
_cell.length_b   1.000
_cell.length_c   1.000
_cell.angle_alpha   90.00
_cell.angle_beta   90.00
_cell.angle_gamma   90.00
#
_symmetry.space_group_name_H-M   'P 1'
#
loop_
_entity.id
_entity.type
_entity.pdbx_description
1 polymer ?
#
loop_
_entity_poly.entity_id
_entity_poly.type
_entity_poly.pdbx_seq_one_letter_code
_entity_poly.pdbx_strand_id
1 'polypeptide(L)'
;MTEEMSLAVFDPFKALAAKAQEEDAALQIDHTTPDGETKLRSWVRTVRGYRSGLEKIRVAAKANALEYGRTVDKLAKELKTPFDTIITDRMKPLDDMESVKRQAAEAKVEAERVEAERIETARLADLKRREDEVARKEAEQKAAEDAANAEQRETERVEREKRIAEEAAAEARKEAEEKAERERIAAIAAAEAEKDRLAEIEANRVADVNHRATVKGSIYDTLFHITQDHAVAQSILDKLVLNKIPYVTINY
;
A
#
# COMPACT_ATOMS: atom_id res chain seq x y z
N MET A 1 -76.52 -56.09 12.86
CA MET A 1 -77.82 -56.28 12.18
C MET A 1 -78.25 -54.93 11.65
N THR A 2 -77.97 -54.65 10.38
CA THR A 2 -78.54 -53.49 9.68
C THR A 2 -79.96 -53.86 9.32
N GLU A 3 -80.95 -53.42 10.11
CA GLU A 3 -82.30 -53.31 9.59
C GLU A 3 -82.19 -52.40 8.36
N GLU A 4 -82.37 -52.97 7.17
CA GLU A 4 -82.52 -52.16 5.97
C GLU A 4 -83.66 -51.19 6.22
N MET A 5 -83.33 -49.90 6.30
CA MET A 5 -84.32 -48.85 6.47
C MET A 5 -85.16 -48.77 5.20
N SER A 6 -86.21 -49.59 5.16
CA SER A 6 -87.08 -49.71 4.01
C SER A 6 -87.83 -48.40 3.78
N LEU A 7 -87.70 -47.86 2.57
CA LEU A 7 -88.47 -46.69 2.12
C LEU A 7 -89.95 -47.03 1.85
N ALA A 8 -90.36 -48.30 2.02
CA ALA A 8 -91.74 -48.74 1.86
C ALA A 8 -92.71 -48.05 2.84
N VAL A 9 -92.21 -47.50 3.96
CA VAL A 9 -93.02 -46.70 4.91
C VAL A 9 -93.67 -45.48 4.24
N PHE A 10 -93.16 -45.02 3.10
CA PHE A 10 -93.73 -43.91 2.33
C PHE A 10 -94.77 -44.33 1.27
N ASP A 11 -94.91 -45.63 0.98
CA ASP A 11 -95.81 -46.11 -0.09
C ASP A 11 -97.30 -45.74 0.13
N PRO A 12 -97.85 -45.80 1.36
CA PRO A 12 -99.20 -45.29 1.62
C PRO A 12 -99.35 -43.79 1.29
N PHE A 13 -98.29 -42.99 1.46
CA PHE A 13 -98.32 -41.56 1.15
C PHE A 13 -98.16 -41.27 -0.35
N LYS A 14 -97.48 -42.15 -1.10
CA LYS A 14 -97.48 -42.08 -2.57
C LYS A 14 -98.88 -42.31 -3.11
N ALA A 15 -99.59 -43.32 -2.59
CA ALA A 15 -100.98 -43.59 -2.95
C ALA A 15 -101.92 -42.45 -2.53
N LEU A 16 -101.76 -41.90 -1.32
CA LEU A 16 -102.54 -40.74 -0.86
C LEU A 16 -102.26 -39.48 -1.69
N ALA A 17 -101.02 -39.26 -2.13
CA ALA A 17 -100.66 -38.12 -2.98
C ALA A 17 -101.31 -38.24 -4.37
N ALA A 18 -101.23 -39.42 -5.00
CA ALA A 18 -101.89 -39.67 -6.28
C ALA A 18 -103.42 -39.49 -6.17
N LYS A 19 -104.03 -40.07 -5.14
CA LYS A 19 -105.46 -39.90 -4.86
C LYS A 19 -105.85 -38.44 -4.61
N ALA A 20 -105.07 -37.71 -3.82
CA ALA A 20 -105.33 -36.30 -3.57
C ALA A 20 -105.20 -35.45 -4.85
N GLN A 21 -104.28 -35.78 -5.76
CA GLN A 21 -104.16 -35.10 -7.06
C GLN A 21 -105.37 -35.39 -7.97
N GLU A 22 -105.83 -36.64 -8.02
CA GLU A 22 -107.04 -37.01 -8.77
C GLU A 22 -108.29 -36.31 -8.20
N GLU A 23 -108.45 -36.30 -6.88
CA GLU A 23 -109.55 -35.62 -6.20
C GLU A 23 -109.50 -34.10 -6.43
N ASP A 24 -108.33 -33.47 -6.34
CA ASP A 24 -108.13 -32.03 -6.61
C ASP A 24 -108.48 -31.67 -8.06
N ALA A 25 -108.02 -32.48 -9.03
CA ALA A 25 -108.32 -32.27 -10.44
C ALA A 25 -109.82 -32.43 -10.78
N ALA A 26 -110.53 -33.29 -10.04
CA ALA A 26 -111.96 -33.50 -10.20
C ALA A 26 -112.83 -32.45 -9.47
N LEU A 27 -112.27 -31.72 -8.51
CA LEU A 27 -112.98 -30.73 -7.71
C LEU A 27 -113.22 -29.44 -8.49
N GLN A 28 -114.43 -29.31 -9.06
CA GLN A 28 -114.91 -28.04 -9.60
C GLN A 28 -115.56 -27.19 -8.49
N ILE A 29 -114.73 -26.48 -7.72
CA ILE A 29 -115.20 -25.59 -6.64
C ILE A 29 -115.25 -24.13 -7.12
N ASP A 30 -116.44 -23.52 -7.08
CA ASP A 30 -116.59 -22.07 -7.28
C ASP A 30 -116.27 -21.30 -5.99
N HIS A 31 -115.01 -20.87 -5.87
CA HIS A 31 -114.47 -20.14 -4.73
C HIS A 31 -115.01 -18.71 -4.56
N THR A 32 -115.85 -18.21 -5.48
CA THR A 32 -116.46 -16.88 -5.38
C THR A 32 -117.74 -16.88 -4.53
N THR A 33 -118.25 -18.07 -4.19
CA THR A 33 -119.41 -18.24 -3.30
C THR A 33 -118.97 -18.61 -1.88
N PRO A 34 -119.73 -18.23 -0.83
CA PRO A 34 -119.41 -18.60 0.55
C PRO A 34 -119.35 -20.12 0.79
N ASP A 35 -120.17 -20.90 0.08
CA ASP A 35 -120.16 -22.37 0.14
C ASP A 35 -118.91 -22.97 -0.51
N GLY A 36 -118.52 -22.48 -1.69
CA GLY A 36 -117.30 -22.90 -2.35
C GLY A 36 -116.04 -22.52 -1.60
N GLU A 37 -115.99 -21.34 -0.97
CA GLU A 37 -114.89 -20.97 -0.06
C GLU A 37 -114.76 -21.97 1.10
N THR A 38 -115.88 -22.36 1.71
CA THR A 38 -115.90 -23.33 2.81
C THR A 38 -115.39 -24.70 2.38
N LYS A 39 -115.84 -25.18 1.20
CA LYS A 39 -115.38 -26.45 0.61
C LYS A 39 -113.89 -26.43 0.28
N LEU A 40 -113.40 -25.34 -0.30
CA LEU A 40 -111.98 -25.17 -0.59
C LEU A 40 -111.13 -25.15 0.68
N ARG A 41 -111.54 -24.42 1.72
CA ARG A 41 -110.86 -24.39 3.02
C ARG A 41 -110.82 -25.78 3.66
N SER A 42 -111.91 -26.54 3.56
CA SER A 42 -111.99 -27.92 4.06
C SER A 42 -111.00 -28.84 3.31
N TRP A 43 -110.99 -28.77 1.98
CA TRP A 43 -110.07 -29.54 1.15
C TRP A 43 -108.60 -29.23 1.44
N VAL A 44 -108.25 -27.94 1.51
CA VAL A 44 -106.90 -27.49 1.88
C VAL A 44 -106.50 -28.00 3.26
N ARG A 45 -107.43 -28.05 4.22
CA ARG A 45 -107.19 -28.61 5.56
C ARG A 45 -106.85 -30.09 5.48
N THR A 46 -107.57 -30.85 4.67
CA THR A 46 -107.33 -32.29 4.44
C THR A 46 -105.95 -32.54 3.82
N VAL A 47 -105.59 -31.83 2.75
CA VAL A 47 -104.27 -31.94 2.10
C VAL A 47 -103.14 -31.55 3.07
N ARG A 48 -103.33 -30.50 3.88
CA ARG A 48 -102.38 -30.15 4.96
C ARG A 48 -102.23 -31.26 6.00
N GLY A 49 -103.31 -31.99 6.29
CA GLY A 49 -103.30 -33.18 7.13
C GLY A 49 -102.40 -34.28 6.56
N TYR A 50 -102.54 -34.59 5.27
CA TYR A 50 -101.68 -35.57 4.57
C TYR A 50 -100.21 -35.17 4.61
N ARG A 51 -99.89 -33.90 4.29
CA ARG A 51 -98.52 -33.37 4.37
C ARG A 51 -97.94 -33.49 5.78
N SER A 52 -98.74 -33.18 6.79
CA SER A 52 -98.30 -33.27 8.19
C SER A 52 -98.04 -34.71 8.62
N GLY A 53 -98.83 -35.67 8.13
CA GLY A 53 -98.62 -37.10 8.34
C GLY A 53 -97.31 -37.60 7.69
N LEU A 54 -97.05 -37.19 6.45
CA LEU A 54 -95.81 -37.52 5.74
C LEU A 54 -94.57 -37.03 6.50
N GLU A 55 -94.62 -35.80 7.01
CA GLU A 55 -93.50 -35.21 7.75
C GLU A 55 -93.22 -35.96 9.06
N LYS A 56 -94.26 -36.39 9.78
CA LYS A 56 -94.10 -37.22 10.99
C LYS A 56 -93.38 -38.54 10.69
N ILE A 57 -93.76 -39.21 9.60
CA ILE A 57 -93.12 -40.48 9.18
C ILE A 57 -91.70 -40.23 8.69
N ARG A 58 -91.43 -39.13 7.99
CA ARG A 58 -90.06 -38.75 7.59
C ARG A 58 -89.15 -38.58 8.80
N VAL A 59 -89.63 -37.89 9.84
CA VAL A 59 -88.88 -37.70 11.08
C VAL A 59 -88.67 -39.02 11.81
N ALA A 60 -89.72 -39.85 11.93
CA ALA A 60 -89.64 -41.16 12.57
C ALA A 60 -88.66 -42.11 11.84
N ALA A 61 -88.72 -42.18 10.51
CA ALA A 61 -87.85 -43.02 9.70
C ALA A 61 -86.36 -42.62 9.81
N LYS A 62 -86.07 -41.33 10.03
CA LYS A 62 -84.70 -40.83 10.22
C LYS A 62 -84.18 -40.94 11.66
N ALA A 63 -85.06 -41.14 12.64
CA ALA A 63 -84.70 -41.07 14.05
C ALA A 63 -83.59 -42.07 14.42
N ASN A 64 -83.76 -43.33 14.03
CA ASN A 64 -82.80 -44.40 14.33
C ASN A 64 -81.45 -44.16 13.63
N ALA A 65 -81.43 -43.61 12.42
CA ALA A 65 -80.19 -43.30 11.70
C ALA A 65 -79.42 -42.14 12.35
N LEU A 66 -80.13 -41.12 12.82
CA LEU A 66 -79.53 -40.00 13.56
C LEU A 66 -79.00 -40.44 14.93
N GLU A 67 -79.75 -41.29 15.63
CA GLU A 67 -79.31 -41.87 16.90
C GLU A 67 -78.06 -42.73 16.70
N TYR A 68 -78.07 -43.61 15.70
CA TYR A 68 -76.89 -44.40 15.34
C TYR A 68 -75.69 -43.51 15.01
N GLY A 69 -75.87 -42.47 14.19
CA GLY A 69 -74.79 -41.50 13.89
C GLY A 69 -74.20 -40.87 15.15
N ARG A 70 -75.05 -40.43 16.09
CA ARG A 70 -74.58 -39.89 17.38
C ARG A 70 -73.83 -40.94 18.21
N THR A 71 -74.26 -42.20 18.20
CA THR A 71 -73.53 -43.27 18.89
C THR A 71 -72.17 -43.55 18.28
N VAL A 72 -72.06 -43.51 16.95
CA VAL A 72 -70.79 -43.66 16.23
C VAL A 72 -69.84 -42.51 16.58
N ASP A 73 -70.32 -41.26 16.54
CA ASP A 73 -69.51 -40.09 16.88
C ASP A 73 -69.04 -40.12 18.35
N LYS A 74 -69.93 -40.53 19.26
CA LYS A 74 -69.61 -40.69 20.67
C LYS A 74 -68.52 -41.75 20.85
N LEU A 75 -68.68 -42.93 20.24
CA LEU A 75 -67.70 -44.00 20.31
C LEU A 75 -66.36 -43.59 19.69
N ALA A 76 -66.38 -42.90 18.55
CA ALA A 76 -65.17 -42.37 17.91
C ALA A 76 -64.43 -41.39 18.83
N LYS A 77 -65.16 -40.51 19.52
CA LYS A 77 -64.58 -39.58 20.50
C LYS A 77 -64.01 -40.31 21.72
N GLU A 78 -64.74 -41.29 22.26
CA GLU A 78 -64.28 -42.13 23.37
C GLU A 78 -63.01 -42.90 23.00
N LEU A 79 -62.93 -43.45 21.79
CA LEU A 79 -61.76 -44.18 21.31
C LEU A 79 -60.58 -43.26 20.98
N LYS A 80 -60.83 -42.04 20.48
CA LYS A 80 -59.79 -41.07 20.13
C LYS A 80 -59.08 -40.50 21.37
N THR A 81 -59.83 -40.25 22.43
CA THR A 81 -59.34 -39.55 23.63
C THR A 81 -58.10 -40.21 24.27
N PRO A 82 -58.04 -41.55 24.46
CA PRO A 82 -56.83 -42.22 24.95
C PRO A 82 -55.61 -42.03 24.05
N PHE A 83 -55.77 -42.05 22.73
CA PHE A 83 -54.65 -41.84 21.80
C PHE A 83 -54.11 -40.41 21.89
N ASP A 84 -55.00 -39.41 21.91
CA ASP A 84 -54.60 -38.00 22.05
C ASP A 84 -53.87 -37.76 23.37
N THR A 85 -54.31 -38.44 24.44
CA THR A 85 -53.66 -38.37 25.77
C THR A 85 -52.25 -38.96 25.70
N ILE A 86 -52.08 -40.16 25.12
CA ILE A 86 -50.75 -40.79 24.95
C ILE A 86 -49.84 -39.90 24.11
N ILE A 87 -50.32 -39.35 23.00
CA ILE A 87 -49.52 -38.46 22.15
C ILE A 87 -49.06 -37.24 22.95
N THR A 88 -49.98 -36.58 23.65
CA THR A 88 -49.67 -35.37 24.44
C THR A 88 -48.65 -35.67 25.54
N ASP A 89 -48.86 -36.75 26.30
CA ASP A 89 -47.98 -37.13 27.40
C ASP A 89 -46.58 -37.55 26.93
N ARG A 90 -46.47 -38.15 25.73
CA ARG A 90 -45.19 -38.62 25.18
C ARG A 90 -44.46 -37.56 24.36
N MET A 91 -45.16 -36.61 23.77
CA MET A 91 -44.52 -35.52 23.01
C MET A 91 -43.72 -34.59 23.91
N LYS A 92 -44.22 -34.24 25.09
CA LYS A 92 -43.52 -33.32 25.99
C LYS A 92 -42.09 -33.79 26.36
N PRO A 93 -41.86 -35.04 26.81
CA PRO A 93 -40.49 -35.53 27.03
C PRO A 93 -39.63 -35.55 25.77
N LEU A 94 -40.22 -35.82 24.59
CA LEU A 94 -39.48 -35.78 23.32
C LEU A 94 -39.03 -34.36 23.00
N ASP A 95 -39.91 -33.38 23.12
CA ASP A 95 -39.61 -31.96 22.91
C ASP A 95 -38.53 -31.48 23.89
N ASP A 96 -38.60 -31.88 25.17
CA ASP A 96 -37.59 -31.57 26.18
C ASP A 96 -36.22 -32.17 25.80
N MET A 97 -36.19 -33.42 25.35
CA MET A 97 -34.96 -34.08 24.89
C MET A 97 -34.36 -33.42 23.64
N GLU A 98 -35.19 -33.01 22.69
CA GLU A 98 -34.74 -32.29 21.50
C GLU A 98 -34.20 -30.90 21.84
N SER A 99 -34.86 -30.19 22.76
CA SER A 99 -34.40 -28.91 23.29
C SER A 99 -33.02 -29.03 23.94
N VAL A 100 -32.81 -30.04 24.79
CA VAL A 100 -31.50 -30.30 25.42
C VAL A 100 -30.43 -30.62 24.37
N LYS A 101 -30.74 -31.44 23.36
CA LYS A 101 -29.80 -31.73 22.27
C LYS A 101 -29.43 -30.48 21.48
N ARG A 102 -30.40 -29.60 21.21
CA ARG A 102 -30.17 -28.32 20.52
C ARG A 102 -29.28 -27.41 21.35
N GLN A 103 -29.59 -27.22 22.63
CA GLN A 103 -28.78 -26.40 23.54
C GLN A 103 -27.35 -26.95 23.68
N ALA A 104 -27.19 -28.28 23.77
CA ALA A 104 -25.87 -28.90 23.83
C ALA A 104 -25.07 -28.73 22.52
N ALA A 105 -25.74 -28.75 21.36
CA ALA A 105 -25.10 -28.48 20.08
C ALA A 105 -24.68 -27.01 19.96
N GLU A 106 -25.56 -26.07 20.34
CA GLU A 106 -25.27 -24.63 20.36
C GLU A 106 -24.12 -24.32 21.32
N ALA A 107 -24.09 -24.92 22.52
CA ALA A 107 -23.01 -24.74 23.47
C ALA A 107 -21.65 -25.25 22.96
N LYS A 108 -21.63 -26.34 22.17
CA LYS A 108 -20.40 -26.84 21.54
C LYS A 108 -19.88 -25.88 20.48
N VAL A 109 -20.77 -25.38 19.62
CA VAL A 109 -20.42 -24.39 18.59
C VAL A 109 -19.90 -23.11 19.23
N GLU A 110 -20.54 -22.65 20.30
CA GLU A 110 -20.09 -21.47 21.05
C GLU A 110 -18.73 -21.70 21.71
N ALA A 111 -18.51 -22.84 22.36
CA ALA A 111 -17.22 -23.17 22.96
C ALA A 111 -16.09 -23.25 21.92
N GLU A 112 -16.35 -23.80 20.74
CA GLU A 112 -15.40 -23.83 19.62
C GLU A 112 -15.08 -22.42 19.11
N ARG A 113 -16.09 -21.54 19.01
CA ARG A 113 -15.89 -20.13 18.62
C ARG A 113 -15.03 -19.39 19.63
N VAL A 114 -15.31 -19.52 20.92
CA VAL A 114 -14.55 -18.88 21.99
C VAL A 114 -13.10 -19.39 22.02
N GLU A 115 -12.88 -20.69 21.82
CA GLU A 115 -11.52 -21.24 21.77
C GLU A 115 -10.76 -20.76 20.53
N ALA A 116 -11.41 -20.71 19.36
CA ALA A 116 -10.81 -20.15 18.14
C ALA A 116 -10.42 -18.66 18.32
N GLU A 117 -11.27 -17.86 18.95
CA GLU A 117 -10.98 -16.45 19.28
C GLU A 117 -9.81 -16.34 20.26
N ARG A 118 -9.74 -17.20 21.28
CA ARG A 118 -8.63 -17.25 22.24
C ARG A 118 -7.31 -17.62 21.57
N ILE A 119 -7.32 -18.56 20.63
CA ILE A 119 -6.15 -18.95 19.85
C ILE A 119 -5.69 -17.79 18.95
N GLU A 120 -6.61 -17.12 18.27
CA GLU A 120 -6.27 -16.03 17.36
C GLU A 120 -5.74 -14.80 18.11
N THR A 121 -6.36 -14.42 19.22
CA THR A 121 -5.87 -13.34 20.08
C THR A 121 -4.48 -13.64 20.64
N ALA A 122 -4.19 -14.90 21.01
CA ALA A 122 -2.86 -15.32 21.43
C ALA A 122 -1.83 -15.25 20.28
N ARG A 123 -2.21 -15.62 19.05
CA ARG A 123 -1.34 -15.49 17.86
C ARG A 123 -1.01 -14.04 17.55
N LEU A 124 -2.00 -13.15 17.57
CA LEU A 124 -1.79 -11.72 17.33
C LEU A 124 -0.89 -11.09 18.40
N ALA A 125 -1.05 -11.48 19.67
CA ALA A 125 -0.18 -11.03 20.74
C ALA A 125 1.27 -11.52 20.58
N ASP A 126 1.48 -12.76 20.12
CA ASP A 126 2.82 -13.29 19.85
C ASP A 126 3.47 -12.60 18.65
N LEU A 127 2.72 -12.38 17.57
CA LEU A 127 3.20 -11.67 16.39
C LEU A 127 3.65 -10.24 16.75
N LYS A 128 2.83 -9.51 17.49
CA LYS A 128 3.17 -8.16 17.95
C LYS A 128 4.44 -8.15 18.80
N ARG A 129 4.62 -9.13 19.70
CA ARG A 129 5.85 -9.24 20.51
C ARG A 129 7.08 -9.45 19.63
N ARG A 130 6.98 -10.26 18.57
CA ARG A 130 8.08 -10.49 17.62
C ARG A 130 8.38 -9.24 16.80
N GLU A 131 7.36 -8.53 16.33
CA GLU A 131 7.52 -7.26 15.62
C GLU A 131 8.21 -6.21 16.50
N ASP A 132 7.77 -6.06 17.75
CA ASP A 132 8.39 -5.13 18.71
C ASP A 132 9.86 -5.52 19.00
N GLU A 133 10.17 -6.82 19.09
CA GLU A 133 11.55 -7.30 19.28
C GLU A 133 12.44 -7.04 18.06
N VAL A 134 11.91 -7.28 16.86
CA VAL A 134 12.62 -7.00 15.59
C VAL A 134 12.85 -5.50 15.45
N ALA A 135 11.83 -4.68 15.66
CA ALA A 135 11.96 -3.22 15.60
C ALA A 135 12.99 -2.69 16.60
N ARG A 136 13.07 -3.27 17.81
CA ARG A 136 14.10 -2.91 18.79
C ARG A 136 15.50 -3.29 18.30
N LYS A 137 15.68 -4.50 17.74
CA LYS A 137 16.97 -4.95 17.19
C LYS A 137 17.39 -4.12 15.99
N GLU A 138 16.48 -3.76 15.10
CA GLU A 138 16.75 -2.89 13.96
C GLU A 138 17.14 -1.48 14.40
N ALA A 139 16.44 -0.92 15.40
CA ALA A 139 16.81 0.38 15.97
C ALA A 139 18.20 0.35 16.63
N GLU A 140 18.52 -0.73 17.35
CA GLU A 140 19.84 -0.93 17.96
C GLU A 140 20.95 -1.08 16.91
N GLN A 141 20.72 -1.89 15.87
CA GLN A 141 21.66 -2.06 14.77
C GLN A 141 21.90 -0.75 14.01
N LYS A 142 20.83 -0.01 13.71
CA LYS A 142 20.93 1.28 13.03
C LYS A 142 21.70 2.30 13.88
N ALA A 143 21.42 2.36 15.18
CA ALA A 143 22.17 3.23 16.09
C ALA A 143 23.66 2.87 16.16
N ALA A 144 24.00 1.57 16.15
CA ALA A 144 25.37 1.09 16.11
C ALA A 144 26.07 1.43 14.78
N GLU A 145 25.37 1.26 13.65
CA GLU A 145 25.87 1.60 12.32
C GLU A 145 26.09 3.11 12.16
N ASP A 146 25.13 3.92 12.62
CA ASP A 146 25.24 5.39 12.60
C ASP A 146 26.44 5.86 13.48
N ALA A 147 26.65 5.23 14.63
CA ALA A 147 27.81 5.51 15.49
C ALA A 147 29.13 5.12 14.83
N ALA A 148 29.22 3.94 14.22
CA ALA A 148 30.41 3.48 13.51
C ALA A 148 30.73 4.36 12.28
N ASN A 149 29.70 4.76 11.52
CA ASN A 149 29.85 5.67 10.39
C ASN A 149 30.31 7.07 10.83
N ALA A 150 29.83 7.57 11.97
CA ALA A 150 30.29 8.84 12.53
C ALA A 150 31.77 8.77 12.93
N GLU A 151 32.19 7.68 13.57
CA GLU A 151 33.59 7.46 13.94
C GLU A 151 34.50 7.37 12.71
N GLN A 152 34.11 6.59 11.69
CA GLN A 152 34.85 6.49 10.43
C GLN A 152 35.02 7.84 9.75
N ARG A 153 33.95 8.64 9.67
CA ARG A 153 34.01 9.99 9.08
C ARG A 153 34.96 10.90 9.84
N GLU A 154 35.01 10.81 11.16
CA GLU A 154 35.95 11.63 11.94
C GLU A 154 37.39 11.16 11.74
N THR A 155 37.64 9.84 11.71
CA THR A 155 38.97 9.31 11.39
C THR A 155 39.44 9.73 10.00
N GLU A 156 38.58 9.64 8.99
CA GLU A 156 38.90 10.07 7.61
C GLU A 156 39.16 11.57 7.53
N ARG A 157 38.42 12.40 8.28
CA ARG A 157 38.66 13.84 8.37
C ARG A 157 40.04 14.14 8.96
N VAL A 158 40.37 13.52 10.10
CA VAL A 158 41.68 13.69 10.75
C VAL A 158 42.82 13.22 9.83
N GLU A 159 42.68 12.09 9.16
CA GLU A 159 43.68 11.60 8.21
C GLU A 159 43.83 12.49 6.99
N ARG A 160 42.73 13.04 6.47
CA ARG A 160 42.76 13.99 5.35
C ARG A 160 43.43 15.30 5.76
N GLU A 161 43.11 15.83 6.94
CA GLU A 161 43.76 17.03 7.47
C GLU A 161 45.27 16.82 7.68
N LYS A 162 45.69 15.65 8.17
CA LYS A 162 47.10 15.29 8.28
C LYS A 162 47.80 15.24 6.91
N ARG A 163 47.20 14.58 5.91
CA ARG A 163 47.77 14.55 4.55
C ARG A 163 47.90 15.94 3.94
N ILE A 164 46.88 16.79 4.08
CA ILE A 164 46.93 18.16 3.57
C ILE A 164 48.05 18.94 4.28
N ALA A 165 48.22 18.78 5.58
CA ALA A 165 49.30 19.43 6.33
C ALA A 165 50.69 18.92 5.93
N GLU A 166 50.85 17.61 5.70
CA GLU A 166 52.09 17.01 5.23
C GLU A 166 52.44 17.45 3.80
N GLU A 167 51.47 17.46 2.89
CA GLU A 167 51.64 17.93 1.51
C GLU A 167 52.03 19.42 1.48
N ALA A 168 51.32 20.27 2.24
CA ALA A 168 51.65 21.69 2.35
C ALA A 168 53.06 21.91 2.95
N ALA A 169 53.46 21.11 3.94
CA ALA A 169 54.81 21.18 4.51
C ALA A 169 55.89 20.70 3.52
N ALA A 170 55.61 19.68 2.72
CA ALA A 170 56.51 19.18 1.70
C ALA A 170 56.67 20.18 0.54
N GLU A 171 55.57 20.82 0.11
CA GLU A 171 55.58 21.85 -0.92
C GLU A 171 56.32 23.11 -0.46
N ALA A 172 56.09 23.56 0.78
CA ALA A 172 56.85 24.67 1.36
C ALA A 172 58.37 24.39 1.45
N ARG A 173 58.75 23.13 1.72
CA ARG A 173 60.17 22.73 1.70
C ARG A 173 60.75 22.75 0.29
N LYS A 174 60.01 22.23 -0.71
CA LYS A 174 60.44 22.27 -2.11
C LYS A 174 60.58 23.70 -2.61
N GLU A 175 59.61 24.57 -2.34
CA GLU A 175 59.69 25.99 -2.70
C GLU A 175 60.89 26.69 -2.04
N ALA A 176 61.17 26.38 -0.78
CA ALA A 176 62.33 26.92 -0.08
C ALA A 176 63.66 26.43 -0.68
N GLU A 177 63.76 25.14 -1.04
CA GLU A 177 64.92 24.56 -1.73
C GLU A 177 65.10 25.14 -3.14
N GLU A 178 64.03 25.23 -3.92
CA GLU A 178 64.07 25.84 -5.25
C GLU A 178 64.46 27.31 -5.19
N LYS A 179 63.96 28.06 -4.20
CA LYS A 179 64.35 29.45 -4.02
C LYS A 179 65.84 29.57 -3.65
N ALA A 180 66.32 28.73 -2.75
CA ALA A 180 67.74 28.70 -2.38
C ALA A 180 68.63 28.33 -3.58
N GLU A 181 68.19 27.40 -4.44
CA GLU A 181 68.94 27.01 -5.64
C GLU A 181 68.91 28.12 -6.71
N ARG A 182 67.77 28.79 -6.91
CA ARG A 182 67.69 29.97 -7.80
C ARG A 182 68.60 31.10 -7.32
N GLU A 183 68.67 31.34 -6.02
CA GLU A 183 69.60 32.32 -5.43
C GLU A 183 71.06 31.93 -5.66
N ARG A 184 71.42 30.64 -5.55
CA ARG A 184 72.77 30.15 -5.87
C ARG A 184 73.12 30.31 -7.35
N ILE A 185 72.22 29.92 -8.25
CA ILE A 185 72.43 30.07 -9.69
C ILE A 185 72.55 31.55 -10.07
N ALA A 186 71.71 32.41 -9.50
CA ALA A 186 71.79 33.86 -9.73
C ALA A 186 73.10 34.45 -9.20
N ALA A 187 73.58 34.01 -8.04
CA ALA A 187 74.87 34.44 -7.50
C ALA A 187 76.06 33.99 -8.37
N ILE A 188 76.02 32.76 -8.91
CA ILE A 188 77.03 32.25 -9.84
C ILE A 188 77.00 33.05 -11.15
N ALA A 189 75.82 33.26 -11.73
CA ALA A 189 75.66 34.03 -12.97
C ALA A 189 76.10 35.50 -12.80
N ALA A 190 75.83 36.12 -11.65
CA ALA A 190 76.31 37.47 -11.35
C ALA A 190 77.84 37.53 -11.21
N ALA A 191 78.45 36.52 -10.60
CA ALA A 191 79.91 36.43 -10.49
C ALA A 191 80.59 36.20 -11.85
N GLU A 192 79.95 35.44 -12.75
CA GLU A 192 80.45 35.18 -14.10
C GLU A 192 80.30 36.41 -15.00
N ALA A 193 79.16 37.11 -14.93
CA ALA A 193 78.96 38.38 -15.64
C ALA A 193 79.98 39.46 -15.22
N GLU A 194 80.34 39.52 -13.94
CA GLU A 194 81.37 40.46 -13.46
C GLU A 194 82.78 40.06 -13.95
N LYS A 195 83.07 38.76 -14.04
CA LYS A 195 84.31 38.27 -14.66
C LYS A 195 84.39 38.63 -16.13
N ASP A 196 83.31 38.44 -16.89
CA ASP A 196 83.25 38.76 -18.31
C ASP A 196 83.41 40.26 -18.54
N ARG A 197 82.77 41.09 -17.70
CA ARG A 197 82.93 42.55 -17.74
C ARG A 197 84.37 42.98 -17.49
N LEU A 198 85.05 42.37 -16.51
CA LEU A 198 86.46 42.63 -16.23
C LEU A 198 87.36 42.16 -17.39
N ALA A 199 87.04 41.03 -18.01
CA ALA A 199 87.77 40.54 -19.19
C ALA A 199 87.59 41.45 -20.40
N GLU A 200 86.40 42.01 -20.63
CA GLU A 200 86.12 42.95 -21.72
C GLU A 200 86.85 44.30 -21.52
N ILE A 201 86.89 44.81 -20.29
CA ILE A 201 87.68 46.00 -19.95
C ILE A 201 89.17 45.77 -20.23
N GLU A 202 89.70 44.60 -19.86
CA GLU A 202 91.11 44.26 -20.11
C GLU A 202 91.41 44.05 -21.60
N ALA A 203 90.50 43.41 -22.35
CA ALA A 203 90.63 43.25 -23.79
C ALA A 203 90.67 44.61 -24.51
N ASN A 204 89.80 45.55 -24.13
CA ASN A 204 89.80 46.91 -24.67
C ASN A 204 91.08 47.68 -24.31
N ARG A 205 91.64 47.46 -23.12
CA ARG A 205 92.93 48.06 -22.72
C ARG A 205 94.08 47.52 -23.59
N VAL A 206 94.12 46.21 -23.85
CA VAL A 206 95.14 45.59 -24.70
C VAL A 206 95.00 46.06 -26.15
N ALA A 207 93.78 46.18 -26.66
CA ALA A 207 93.51 46.71 -28.00
C ALA A 207 93.97 48.17 -28.16
N ASP A 208 93.68 49.04 -27.19
CA ASP A 208 94.15 50.44 -27.20
C ASP A 208 95.69 50.50 -27.15
N VAL A 209 96.34 49.71 -26.29
CA VAL A 209 97.82 49.65 -26.22
C VAL A 209 98.43 49.22 -27.57
N ASN A 210 97.85 48.21 -28.22
CA ASN A 210 98.31 47.75 -29.53
C ASN A 210 98.10 48.81 -30.62
N HIS A 211 96.94 49.46 -30.65
CA HIS A 211 96.65 50.52 -31.62
C HIS A 211 97.64 51.69 -31.46
N ARG A 212 97.90 52.12 -30.22
CA ARG A 212 98.90 53.17 -29.94
C ARG A 212 100.30 52.77 -30.37
N ALA A 213 100.69 51.51 -30.18
CA ALA A 213 101.99 50.99 -30.61
C ALA A 213 102.11 51.01 -32.14
N THR A 214 101.07 50.60 -32.87
CA THR A 214 101.04 50.63 -34.34
C THR A 214 101.13 52.06 -34.88
N VAL A 215 100.32 52.99 -34.34
CA VAL A 215 100.36 54.41 -34.75
C VAL A 215 101.74 55.02 -34.51
N LYS A 216 102.34 54.78 -33.34
CA LYS A 216 103.71 55.22 -33.04
C LYS A 216 104.74 54.60 -33.99
N GLY A 217 104.61 53.31 -34.29
CA GLY A 217 105.48 52.61 -35.23
C GLY A 217 105.41 53.19 -36.64
N SER A 218 104.21 53.45 -37.17
CA SER A 218 104.05 54.06 -38.50
C SER A 218 104.57 55.50 -38.56
N ILE A 219 104.37 56.28 -37.50
CA ILE A 219 104.96 57.64 -37.40
C ILE A 219 106.49 57.53 -37.36
N TYR A 220 107.04 56.61 -36.56
CA TYR A 220 108.47 56.36 -36.49
C TYR A 220 109.07 56.02 -37.85
N ASP A 221 108.51 55.04 -38.56
CA ASP A 221 108.99 54.59 -39.87
C ASP A 221 108.97 55.73 -40.90
N THR A 222 107.90 56.53 -40.89
CA THR A 222 107.78 57.70 -41.78
C THR A 222 108.82 58.77 -41.44
N LEU A 223 109.01 59.09 -40.17
CA LEU A 223 110.03 60.04 -39.71
C LEU A 223 111.44 59.54 -40.01
N PHE A 224 111.67 58.23 -39.90
CA PHE A 224 112.95 57.62 -40.24
C PHE A 224 113.22 57.70 -41.74
N HIS A 225 112.24 57.45 -42.61
CA HIS A 225 112.40 57.63 -44.05
C HIS A 225 112.77 59.06 -44.44
N ILE A 226 112.31 60.06 -43.70
CA ILE A 226 112.60 61.48 -43.95
C ILE A 226 113.98 61.86 -43.39
N THR A 227 114.30 61.45 -42.17
CA THR A 227 115.50 61.90 -41.46
C THR A 227 116.74 61.06 -41.76
N GLN A 228 116.55 59.79 -42.15
CA GLN A 228 117.57 58.75 -42.30
C GLN A 228 118.48 58.56 -41.06
N ASP A 229 118.05 59.08 -39.91
CA ASP A 229 118.75 59.00 -38.64
C ASP A 229 117.77 58.56 -37.55
N HIS A 230 118.00 57.36 -37.00
CA HIS A 230 117.17 56.78 -35.95
C HIS A 230 117.10 57.66 -34.70
N ALA A 231 118.19 58.32 -34.31
CA ALA A 231 118.23 59.15 -33.11
C ALA A 231 117.36 60.41 -33.28
N VAL A 232 117.37 60.99 -34.48
CA VAL A 232 116.55 62.18 -34.80
C VAL A 232 115.08 61.80 -34.96
N ALA A 233 114.75 60.70 -35.66
CA ALA A 233 113.39 60.19 -35.81
C ALA A 233 112.73 59.88 -34.45
N GLN A 234 113.46 59.20 -33.56
CA GLN A 234 112.97 58.91 -32.21
C GLN A 234 112.78 60.19 -31.39
N SER A 235 113.73 61.14 -31.44
CA SER A 235 113.62 62.42 -30.72
C SER A 235 112.41 63.24 -31.17
N ILE A 236 112.06 63.21 -32.46
CA ILE A 236 110.86 63.86 -32.99
C ILE A 236 109.60 63.13 -32.54
N LEU A 237 109.56 61.78 -32.62
CA LEU A 237 108.44 60.99 -32.13
C LEU A 237 108.19 61.20 -30.63
N ASP A 238 109.22 61.20 -29.80
CA ASP A 238 109.10 61.42 -28.36
C ASP A 238 108.58 62.83 -28.06
N LYS A 239 109.04 63.85 -28.80
CA LYS A 239 108.51 65.22 -28.69
C LYS A 239 107.05 65.31 -29.17
N LEU A 240 106.64 64.54 -30.18
CA LEU A 240 105.25 64.46 -30.63
C LEU A 240 104.35 63.78 -29.61
N VAL A 241 104.76 62.62 -29.08
CA VAL A 241 104.01 61.86 -28.07
C VAL A 241 103.86 62.68 -26.78
N LEU A 242 104.86 63.48 -26.42
CA LEU A 242 104.82 64.37 -25.26
C LEU A 242 104.15 65.73 -25.55
N ASN A 243 103.54 65.93 -26.73
CA ASN A 243 102.93 67.19 -27.18
C ASN A 243 103.87 68.42 -27.05
N LYS A 244 105.18 68.21 -27.23
CA LYS A 244 106.21 69.27 -27.17
C LYS A 244 106.48 69.93 -28.53
N ILE A 245 105.82 69.47 -29.60
CA ILE A 245 105.82 70.13 -30.91
C ILE A 245 104.51 70.93 -31.03
N PRO A 246 104.57 72.27 -31.05
CA PRO A 246 103.36 73.10 -31.15
C PRO A 246 102.56 72.78 -32.42
N TYR A 247 101.23 72.78 -32.29
CA TYR A 247 100.26 72.59 -33.39
C TYR A 247 100.20 71.19 -34.02
N VAL A 248 100.81 70.18 -33.40
CA VAL A 248 100.66 68.77 -33.82
C VAL A 248 100.22 67.91 -32.63
N THR A 249 99.25 67.03 -32.84
CA THR A 249 98.74 66.11 -31.82
C THR A 249 98.48 64.75 -32.47
N ILE A 250 98.91 63.67 -31.81
CA ILE A 250 98.60 62.30 -32.23
C ILE A 250 97.24 61.95 -31.61
N ASN A 251 96.24 61.73 -32.45
CA ASN A 251 94.99 61.10 -32.03
C ASN A 251 95.16 59.58 -32.18
N TYR A 252 95.05 58.87 -31.06
CA TYR A 252 95.00 57.42 -31.01
C TYR A 252 93.54 56.96 -31.10
#